data_AF-A0A7S3AHU9-F1
#
_entry.id   AF-A0A7S3AHU9-F1
#
_cell.length_a   1.000
_cell.length_b   1.000
_cell.length_c   1.000
_cell.angle_alpha   90.00
_cell.angle_beta   90.00
_cell.angle_gamma   90.00
#
_symmetry.space_group_name_H-M   'P 1'
#
loop_
_entity.id
_entity.type
_entity.pdbx_description
1 polymer ?
#
loop_
_entity_poly.entity_id
_entity_poly.type
_entity_poly.pdbx_seq_one_letter_code
_entity_poly.pdbx_strand_id
1 'polypeptide(L)'
;SGCLTAQPVLTKSATGGVIMTVADLSQQRLERASQSPLQAIDWWRTARLVGFYSLLQMPFVHCWFGLLERVFGAVGPRSNLPRFVAKVAVDQACGLPSVLAAFCFVQPVLQGYGVAGGL
;
A
#
# COMPACT_ATOMS: atom_id res chain seq x y z
N SER A 1 5.89 -18.52 -25.74
CA SER A 1 5.67 -18.43 -24.28
C SER A 1 4.92 -17.14 -23.97
N GLY A 2 3.58 -17.15 -23.99
CA GLY A 2 2.78 -15.92 -24.15
C GLY A 2 1.61 -15.74 -23.18
N CYS A 3 1.58 -16.43 -22.04
CA CYS A 3 0.45 -16.35 -21.08
C CYS A 3 0.87 -16.04 -19.63
N LEU A 4 2.03 -15.41 -19.44
CA LEU A 4 2.50 -14.93 -18.12
C LEU A 4 2.53 -13.39 -18.02
N THR A 5 2.06 -12.69 -19.06
CA THR A 5 2.19 -11.22 -19.19
C THR A 5 0.82 -10.52 -19.26
N ALA A 6 -0.28 -11.25 -19.12
CA ALA A 6 -1.59 -10.73 -19.51
C ALA A 6 -2.13 -9.64 -18.58
N GLN A 7 -1.94 -9.71 -17.25
CA GLN A 7 -2.55 -8.73 -16.33
C GLN A 7 -1.76 -8.52 -15.01
N PRO A 8 -0.49 -8.08 -15.06
CA PRO A 8 0.34 -7.92 -13.86
C PRO A 8 -0.28 -6.99 -12.81
N VAL A 9 -1.06 -5.99 -13.25
CA VAL A 9 -1.74 -5.06 -12.35
C VAL A 9 -2.92 -5.72 -11.64
N LEU A 10 -3.74 -6.52 -12.33
CA LEU A 10 -4.89 -7.19 -11.70
C LEU A 10 -4.45 -8.27 -10.73
N THR A 11 -3.43 -9.05 -11.09
CA THR A 11 -2.84 -10.03 -10.16
C THR A 11 -2.26 -9.34 -8.92
N LYS A 12 -1.50 -8.25 -9.09
CA LYS A 12 -0.94 -7.48 -7.97
C LYS A 12 -2.03 -6.84 -7.09
N SER A 13 -3.10 -6.35 -7.70
CA SER A 13 -4.25 -5.77 -7.00
C SER A 13 -4.99 -6.83 -6.17
N ALA A 14 -5.21 -8.01 -6.75
CA ALA A 14 -5.83 -9.14 -6.06
C ALA A 14 -4.96 -9.64 -4.90
N THR A 15 -3.65 -9.83 -5.12
CA THR A 15 -2.71 -10.21 -4.06
C THR A 15 -2.64 -9.15 -2.96
N GLY A 16 -2.56 -7.87 -3.31
CA GLY A 16 -2.55 -6.77 -2.35
C GLY A 16 -3.83 -6.70 -1.51
N GLY A 17 -4.99 -6.94 -2.13
CA GLY A 17 -6.28 -7.02 -1.43
C GLY A 17 -6.34 -8.18 -0.43
N VAL A 18 -5.87 -9.37 -0.80
CA VAL A 18 -5.82 -10.53 0.12
C VAL A 18 -4.89 -10.26 1.29
N ILE A 19 -3.68 -9.76 1.03
CA ILE A 19 -2.70 -9.44 2.09
C ILE A 19 -3.30 -8.44 3.07
N MET A 20 -3.93 -7.38 2.57
CA MET A 20 -4.54 -6.37 3.44
C MET A 20 -5.75 -6.87 4.21
N THR A 21 -6.55 -7.75 3.62
CA THR A 21 -7.67 -8.38 4.33
C THR A 21 -7.14 -9.15 5.54
N VAL A 22 -6.10 -9.97 5.35
CA VAL A 22 -5.48 -10.75 6.43
C VAL A 22 -4.82 -9.84 7.46
N ALA A 23 -4.11 -8.79 7.01
CA ALA A 23 -3.45 -7.84 7.89
C ALA A 23 -4.46 -7.10 8.77
N ASP A 24 -5.53 -6.55 8.20
CA ASP A 24 -6.54 -5.81 8.95
C ASP A 24 -7.31 -6.71 9.93
N LEU A 25 -7.69 -7.92 9.51
CA LEU A 25 -8.34 -8.88 10.42
C LEU A 25 -7.44 -9.27 11.60
N SER A 26 -6.13 -9.43 11.34
CA SER A 26 -5.15 -9.71 12.40
C SER A 26 -5.02 -8.53 13.36
N GLN A 27 -4.99 -7.30 12.82
CA GLN A 27 -4.93 -6.09 13.63
C GLN A 27 -6.19 -5.90 14.48
N GLN A 28 -7.38 -6.07 13.89
CA GLN A 28 -8.64 -6.04 14.64
C GLN A 28 -8.68 -7.09 15.75
N ARG A 29 -8.11 -8.29 15.52
CA ARG A 29 -8.00 -9.32 16.57
C ARG A 29 -7.07 -8.90 17.71
N LEU A 30 -5.94 -8.28 17.38
CA LEU A 30 -5.00 -7.80 18.40
C LEU A 30 -5.58 -6.64 19.20
N GLU A 31 -6.25 -5.68 18.54
CA GLU A 31 -6.97 -4.58 19.17
C GLU A 31 -8.08 -5.10 20.10
N ARG A 32 -8.77 -6.18 19.72
CA ARG A 32 -9.76 -6.83 20.60
C ARG A 32 -9.16 -7.62 21.75
N ALA A 33 -7.92 -8.09 21.62
CA ALA A 33 -7.23 -8.73 22.72
C ALA A 33 -6.82 -7.70 23.79
N SER A 34 -6.62 -6.43 23.40
CA SER A 34 -6.29 -5.32 24.31
C SER A 34 -7.52 -4.51 24.77
N GLN A 35 -8.66 -4.61 24.10
CA GLN A 35 -9.95 -4.00 24.48
C GLN A 35 -10.98 -5.05 24.92
N SER A 36 -12.19 -4.64 25.34
CA SER A 36 -13.21 -5.60 25.79
C SER A 36 -13.58 -6.60 24.66
N PRO A 37 -13.71 -7.92 24.92
CA PRO A 37 -13.89 -8.96 23.92
C PRO A 37 -15.20 -8.92 23.11
N LEU A 38 -16.06 -7.91 23.32
CA LEU A 38 -17.40 -7.79 22.73
C LEU A 38 -17.45 -6.95 21.45
N GLN A 39 -16.34 -6.37 20.97
CA GLN A 39 -16.35 -5.62 19.70
C GLN A 39 -16.43 -6.57 18.49
N ALA A 40 -17.38 -6.31 17.61
CA ALA A 40 -17.53 -7.03 16.34
C ALA A 40 -16.41 -6.67 15.33
N ILE A 41 -16.32 -7.45 14.24
CA ILE A 41 -15.46 -7.10 13.09
C ILE A 41 -16.02 -5.87 12.38
N ASP A 42 -15.18 -4.84 12.26
CA ASP A 42 -15.46 -3.68 11.42
C ASP A 42 -15.11 -4.02 9.97
N TRP A 43 -16.08 -4.59 9.28
CA TRP A 43 -15.97 -4.94 7.86
C TRP A 43 -15.88 -3.72 6.96
N TRP A 44 -16.38 -2.55 7.40
CA TRP A 44 -16.25 -1.30 6.64
C TRP A 44 -14.85 -0.74 6.69
N ARG A 45 -14.14 -0.88 7.81
CA ARG A 45 -12.70 -0.63 7.86
C ARG A 45 -11.96 -1.55 6.89
N THR A 46 -12.22 -2.85 6.93
CA THR A 46 -11.57 -3.81 6.04
C THR A 46 -11.83 -3.50 4.57
N ALA A 47 -13.09 -3.23 4.18
CA ALA A 47 -13.45 -2.92 2.79
C ALA A 47 -12.74 -1.68 2.26
N ARG A 48 -12.65 -0.61 3.07
CA ARG A 48 -11.93 0.62 2.69
C ARG A 48 -10.44 0.40 2.51
N LEU A 49 -9.81 -0.35 3.41
CA LEU A 49 -8.38 -0.66 3.32
C LEU A 49 -8.09 -1.53 2.09
N VAL A 50 -8.88 -2.58 1.89
CA VAL A 50 -8.75 -3.46 0.71
C VAL A 50 -8.95 -2.66 -0.58
N GLY A 51 -9.96 -1.80 -0.65
CA GLY A 51 -10.20 -0.93 -1.79
C GLY A 51 -9.03 0.02 -2.07
N PHE A 52 -8.54 0.73 -1.04
CA PHE A 52 -7.39 1.62 -1.18
C PHE A 52 -6.14 0.89 -1.68
N TYR A 53 -5.82 -0.26 -1.09
CA TYR A 53 -4.60 -0.99 -1.45
C TYR A 53 -4.69 -1.61 -2.85
N SER A 54 -5.83 -2.22 -3.18
CA SER A 54 -6.00 -2.88 -4.48
C SER A 54 -6.09 -1.87 -5.63
N LEU A 55 -6.80 -0.75 -5.46
CA LEU A 55 -7.10 0.17 -6.57
C LEU A 55 -6.12 1.33 -6.70
N LEU A 56 -5.52 1.79 -5.60
CA LEU A 56 -4.64 2.97 -5.61
C LEU A 56 -3.19 2.57 -5.34
N GLN A 57 -2.92 1.90 -4.21
CA GLN A 57 -1.56 1.66 -3.78
C GLN A 57 -0.81 0.68 -4.68
N MET A 58 -1.42 -0.45 -5.05
CA MET A 58 -0.75 -1.46 -5.89
C MET A 58 -0.40 -0.94 -7.29
N PRO A 59 -1.30 -0.23 -8.01
CA PRO A 59 -0.94 0.44 -9.26
C PRO A 59 0.14 1.51 -9.07
N PHE A 60 0.03 2.34 -8.03
CA PHE A 60 1.03 3.37 -7.73
C PHE A 60 2.43 2.76 -7.54
N VAL A 61 2.53 1.74 -6.69
CA VAL A 61 3.79 1.04 -6.39
C VAL A 61 4.39 0.43 -7.66
N HIS A 62 3.56 -0.16 -8.53
CA HIS A 62 4.02 -0.70 -9.81
C HIS A 62 4.64 0.38 -10.70
N CYS A 63 3.97 1.52 -10.87
CA CYS A 63 4.47 2.65 -11.64
C CYS A 63 5.72 3.27 -11.00
N TRP A 64 5.74 3.42 -9.68
CA TRP A 64 6.84 4.02 -8.92
C TRP A 64 8.12 3.21 -9.04
N PHE A 65 8.06 1.88 -8.87
CA PHE A 65 9.25 1.04 -9.05
C PHE A 65 9.73 1.02 -10.50
N GLY A 66 8.81 1.06 -11.47
CA GLY A 66 9.18 1.22 -12.88
C GLY A 66 9.91 2.54 -13.15
N LEU A 67 9.49 3.63 -12.52
CA LEU A 67 10.19 4.93 -12.58
C LEU A 67 11.58 4.86 -11.94
N LEU A 68 11.68 4.30 -10.72
CA LEU A 68 12.96 4.15 -10.03
C LEU A 68 13.94 3.28 -10.83
N GLU A 69 13.46 2.24 -11.51
CA GLU A 69 14.28 1.42 -12.41
C GLU A 69 14.75 2.20 -13.64
N ARG A 70 13.96 3.12 -14.19
CA ARG A 70 14.40 3.99 -15.30
C ARG A 70 15.46 5.00 -14.85
N VAL A 71 15.32 5.58 -13.65
CA VAL A 71 16.25 6.60 -13.12
C VAL A 71 17.56 5.99 -12.61
N PHE A 72 17.45 4.93 -11.81
CA PHE A 72 18.60 4.31 -11.15
C PHE A 72 19.14 3.08 -11.90
N GLY A 73 18.42 2.56 -12.90
CA GLY A 73 18.73 1.28 -13.53
C GLY A 73 18.30 0.09 -12.66
N ALA A 74 18.45 -1.11 -13.24
CA ALA A 74 18.35 -2.37 -12.51
C ALA A 74 19.59 -2.56 -11.62
N VAL A 75 19.65 -1.82 -10.51
CA VAL A 75 20.77 -1.84 -9.57
C VAL A 75 20.37 -2.56 -8.29
N GLY A 76 21.12 -3.60 -7.94
CA GLY A 76 21.02 -4.32 -6.68
C GLY A 76 22.21 -4.06 -5.76
N PRO A 77 22.10 -4.44 -4.47
CA PRO A 77 23.10 -4.16 -3.44
C PRO A 77 24.47 -4.79 -3.74
N ARG A 78 24.50 -5.90 -4.49
CA ARG A 78 25.74 -6.58 -4.91
C ARG A 78 26.39 -5.98 -6.15
N SER A 79 25.61 -5.27 -6.97
CA SER A 79 26.10 -4.71 -8.24
C SER A 79 26.70 -3.31 -8.06
N ASN A 80 26.01 -2.44 -7.30
CA ASN A 80 26.45 -1.08 -7.07
C ASN A 80 25.76 -0.56 -5.80
N LEU A 81 26.43 -0.75 -4.66
CA LEU A 81 25.87 -0.43 -3.34
C LEU A 81 25.54 1.07 -3.18
N PRO A 82 26.41 2.03 -3.57
CA PRO A 82 26.07 3.45 -3.44
C PRO A 82 24.82 3.85 -4.22
N ARG A 83 24.68 3.38 -5.46
CA ARG A 83 23.51 3.71 -6.31
C ARG A 83 22.24 3.00 -5.82
N PHE A 84 22.38 1.78 -5.27
CA PHE A 84 21.29 1.09 -4.59
C PHE A 84 20.82 1.86 -3.34
N VAL A 85 21.74 2.32 -2.50
CA VAL A 85 21.43 3.12 -1.30
C VAL A 85 20.73 4.41 -1.69
N ALA A 86 21.19 5.10 -2.74
CA ALA A 86 20.52 6.30 -3.25
C ALA A 86 19.09 6.01 -3.74
N LYS A 87 18.88 4.89 -4.45
CA LYS A 87 17.54 4.44 -4.88
C LYS A 87 16.61 4.23 -3.68
N VAL A 88 17.09 3.57 -2.62
CA VAL A 88 16.34 3.35 -1.38
C VAL A 88 16.07 4.68 -0.67
N ALA A 89 17.04 5.58 -0.60
CA ALA A 89 16.86 6.89 0.02
C ALA A 89 15.77 7.70 -0.68
N VAL A 90 15.73 7.70 -2.01
CA VAL A 90 14.66 8.36 -2.79
C VAL A 90 13.31 7.69 -2.57
N ASP A 91 13.26 6.36 -2.51
CA ASP A 91 12.03 5.63 -2.21
C ASP A 91 11.46 6.01 -0.83
N GLN A 92 12.30 6.05 0.20
CA GLN A 92 11.89 6.44 1.55
C GLN A 92 11.55 7.93 1.67
N ALA A 93 12.25 8.81 0.95
CA ALA A 93 12.03 10.26 1.01
C ALA A 93 10.83 10.73 0.17
N CYS A 94 10.45 10.00 -0.88
CA CYS A 94 9.39 10.43 -1.80
C CYS A 94 8.25 9.42 -1.92
N GLY A 95 8.56 8.13 -2.08
CA GLY A 95 7.56 7.08 -2.27
C GLY A 95 6.69 6.91 -1.03
N LEU A 96 7.32 6.71 0.13
CA LEU A 96 6.60 6.51 1.39
C LEU A 96 5.74 7.74 1.79
N PRO A 97 6.25 8.99 1.78
CA PRO A 97 5.43 10.17 2.06
C PRO A 97 4.26 10.35 1.09
N SER A 98 4.44 10.01 -0.20
CA SER A 98 3.36 10.10 -1.19
C SER A 98 2.22 9.12 -0.88
N VAL A 99 2.55 7.87 -0.52
CA VAL A 99 1.55 6.86 -0.13
C VAL A 99 0.86 7.26 1.17
N LEU A 100 1.61 7.75 2.15
CA LEU A 100 1.05 8.19 3.44
C LEU A 100 0.12 9.39 3.26
N ALA A 101 0.51 10.39 2.46
CA ALA A 101 -0.34 11.54 2.16
C ALA A 101 -1.64 11.12 1.47
N ALA A 102 -1.56 10.22 0.48
CA ALA A 102 -2.74 9.67 -0.19
C ALA A 102 -3.64 8.91 0.80
N PHE A 103 -3.06 8.12 1.70
CA PHE A 103 -3.81 7.40 2.73
C PHE A 103 -4.53 8.37 3.68
N CYS A 104 -3.81 9.33 4.25
CA CYS A 104 -4.36 10.33 5.16
C CYS A 104 -5.41 11.21 4.50
N PHE A 105 -5.35 11.42 3.18
CA PHE A 105 -6.39 12.16 2.46
C PHE A 105 -7.62 11.30 2.15
N VAL A 106 -7.41 10.06 1.69
CA VAL A 106 -8.51 9.19 1.23
C VAL A 106 -9.31 8.62 2.42
N GLN A 107 -8.66 8.28 3.53
CA GLN A 107 -9.35 7.67 4.67
C GLN A 107 -10.44 8.55 5.29
N PRO A 108 -10.21 9.84 5.61
CA PRO A 108 -11.26 10.72 6.15
C PRO A 108 -12.42 10.94 5.18
N VAL A 109 -12.12 11.03 3.88
CA VAL A 109 -13.13 11.13 2.82
C VAL A 109 -14.02 9.89 2.80
N LEU A 110 -13.43 8.69 2.85
CA LEU A 110 -14.16 7.41 2.92
C LEU A 110 -14.82 7.14 4.28
N GLN A 111 -14.43 7.87 5.33
CA GLN A 111 -15.08 7.85 6.64
C GLN A 111 -16.24 8.85 6.75
N GLY A 112 -16.44 9.70 5.75
CA GLY A 112 -17.51 10.69 5.73
C GLY A 112 -17.21 11.97 6.51
N TYR A 113 -15.99 12.14 7.05
CA TYR A 113 -15.60 13.35 7.77
C TYR A 113 -15.35 14.57 6.85
N GLY A 114 -15.27 14.36 5.53
CA GLY A 114 -14.95 15.41 4.56
C GLY A 114 -13.53 15.96 4.75
N VAL A 115 -13.01 16.68 3.75
CA VAL A 115 -11.64 17.26 3.79
C VAL A 115 -11.51 18.34 4.89
N ALA A 116 -12.62 18.83 5.43
CA ALA A 116 -12.68 19.89 6.43
C ALA A 116 -12.63 19.41 7.89
N GLY A 117 -12.75 18.10 8.17
CA GLY A 117 -12.81 17.56 9.54
C GLY A 117 -11.48 17.05 10.10
N GLY A 118 -10.37 17.20 9.37
CA GLY A 118 -9.10 16.51 9.63
C GLY A 118 -7.85 17.38 9.78
N LEU A 119 -7.99 18.71 9.94
CA LEU A 119 -6.91 19.62 10.31
C LEU A 119 -7.27 20.38 11.58
#